data_AF-R6K021-F1
#
_entry.id   AF-R6K021-F1
#
_cell.length_a   1.000
_cell.length_b   1.000
_cell.length_c   1.000
_cell.angle_alpha   90.00
_cell.angle_beta   90.00
_cell.angle_gamma   90.00
#
_symmetry.space_group_name_H-M   'P 1'
#
loop_
_entity.id
_entity.type
_entity.pdbx_description
1 polymer ?
#
loop_
_entity_poly.entity_id
_entity_poly.type
_entity_poly.pdbx_seq_one_letter_code
_entity_poly.pdbx_strand_id
1 'polypeptide(L)' 'MAKSPSLEDTFDKLEDILGQMESGELTMNESFKKYKEGIELVKKCSLMIDKVEKEMIIINDDKDSEMIDDD' A
#
# COMPACT_ATOMS: atom_id res chain seq x y z
N MET A 1 11.23 -16.82 7.62
CA MET A 1 11.04 -15.36 7.76
C MET A 1 9.87 -14.97 6.89
N ALA A 2 8.83 -14.33 7.43
CA ALA A 2 7.68 -13.92 6.63
C ALA A 2 8.07 -12.73 5.75
N LYS A 3 7.92 -12.86 4.43
CA LYS A 3 8.13 -11.78 3.48
C LYS A 3 7.02 -10.75 3.68
N SER A 4 7.37 -9.49 3.90
CA SER A 4 6.40 -8.40 3.90
C SER A 4 5.69 -8.37 2.54
N PRO A 5 4.35 -8.29 2.49
CA PRO A 5 3.62 -8.23 1.22
C PRO A 5 4.01 -6.97 0.46
N SER A 6 4.13 -7.10 -0.86
CA SER A 6 4.35 -5.99 -1.78
C SER A 6 3.08 -5.13 -1.94
N LEU A 7 3.22 -4.02 -2.66
CA LEU A 7 2.09 -3.18 -3.03
C LEU A 7 1.11 -3.95 -3.94
N GLU A 8 1.64 -4.70 -4.90
CA GLU A 8 0.87 -5.58 -5.80
C GLU A 8 0.09 -6.63 -5.01
N ASP A 9 0.74 -7.35 -4.08
CA ASP A 9 0.08 -8.32 -3.21
C ASP A 9 -1.06 -7.71 -2.37
N THR A 10 -0.94 -6.41 -2.07
CA THR A 10 -1.94 -5.68 -1.28
C THR A 10 -3.13 -5.27 -2.14
N PHE A 11 -2.89 -4.89 -3.40
CA PHE A 11 -3.94 -4.63 -4.38
C PHE A 11 -4.72 -5.90 -4.75
N ASP A 12 -4.03 -7.01 -5.00
CA ASP A 12 -4.68 -8.30 -5.29
C ASP A 12 -5.64 -8.73 -4.17
N LYS A 13 -5.24 -8.51 -2.91
CA LYS A 13 -6.10 -8.77 -1.75
C LYS A 13 -7.29 -7.82 -1.66
N LEU A 14 -7.11 -6.56 -2.04
CA LEU A 14 -8.21 -5.59 -2.06
C LEU A 14 -9.24 -5.98 -3.12
N GLU A 15 -8.80 -6.41 -4.31
CA GLU A 15 -9.68 -6.93 -5.36
C GLU A 15 -10.43 -8.18 -4.92
N ASP A 16 -9.76 -9.13 -4.25
CA ASP A 16 -10.42 -10.32 -3.69
C ASP A 16 -11.50 -9.97 -2.66
N ILE A 17 -11.25 -8.98 -1.81
CA ILE A 17 -12.24 -8.49 -0.84
C ILE A 17 -13.42 -7.84 -1.56
N LEU A 18 -13.17 -6.99 -2.56
CA LEU A 18 -14.23 -6.36 -3.35
C LEU A 18 -15.08 -7.41 -4.07
N GLY A 19 -14.45 -8.39 -4.73
CA GLY A 19 -15.16 -9.49 -5.39
C GLY A 19 -16.04 -10.30 -4.43
N GLN A 20 -15.54 -10.58 -3.22
CA GLN A 20 -16.35 -11.24 -2.19
C GLN A 20 -17.53 -10.37 -1.73
N MET A 21 -17.34 -9.05 -1.58
CA MET A 21 -18.42 -8.13 -1.19
C MET A 21 -19.46 -7.95 -2.30
N GLU A 22 -19.04 -7.97 -3.56
CA GLU A 22 -19.92 -7.86 -4.74
C GLU A 22 -20.70 -9.15 -5.04
N SER A 23 -20.18 -10.31 -4.62
CA SER A 23 -20.84 -11.61 -4.82
C SER A 23 -22.25 -11.68 -4.19
N GLY A 24 -22.51 -10.89 -3.14
CA GLY A 24 -23.76 -10.92 -2.39
C GLY A 24 -23.94 -12.16 -1.51
N GLU A 25 -22.95 -13.05 -1.42
CA GLU A 25 -23.02 -14.30 -0.64
C GLU A 25 -22.67 -14.10 0.84
N LEU A 26 -22.12 -12.94 1.21
CA LEU A 26 -21.69 -12.64 2.57
C LEU A 26 -22.87 -12.29 3.48
N THR A 27 -22.85 -12.85 4.69
CA THR A 27 -23.72 -12.35 5.76
C THR A 27 -23.28 -10.95 6.18
N MET A 28 -24.19 -10.19 6.80
CA MET A 28 -23.91 -8.83 7.29
C MET A 28 -22.66 -8.76 8.18
N ASN A 29 -22.45 -9.75 9.06
CA ASN A 29 -21.26 -9.80 9.92
C ASN A 29 -19.97 -10.06 9.13
N GLU A 30 -20.02 -10.91 8.10
CA GLU A 30 -18.88 -11.15 7.22
C GLU A 30 -18.57 -9.92 6.38
N SER A 31 -19.58 -9.22 5.86
CA SER A 31 -19.42 -7.96 5.16
C SER A 31 -18.76 -6.90 6.03
N PHE A 32 -19.10 -6.81 7.32
CA PHE A 32 -18.41 -5.92 8.26
C PHE A 32 -16.94 -6.28 8.46
N LYS A 33 -16.62 -7.58 8.56
CA LYS A 33 -15.23 -8.04 8.68
C LYS A 33 -14.43 -7.71 7.43
N LYS A 34 -14.98 -8.00 6.25
CA LYS A 34 -14.37 -7.73 4.95
C LYS A 34 -14.16 -6.23 4.71
N TYR A 35 -15.15 -5.41 5.06
CA TYR A 35 -15.00 -3.96 5.03
C TYR A 35 -13.86 -3.48 5.92
N LYS A 36 -13.79 -3.95 7.18
CA LYS A 36 -12.71 -3.59 8.10
C LYS A 36 -11.34 -4.03 7.56
N GLU A 37 -11.25 -5.23 7.01
CA GLU A 37 -10.05 -5.74 6.36
C GLU A 37 -9.62 -4.85 5.19
N GLY A 38 -10.55 -4.47 4.31
CA GLY A 38 -10.30 -3.56 3.20
C GLY A 38 -9.79 -2.20 3.65
N ILE A 39 -10.37 -1.61 4.70
CA ILE A 39 -9.91 -0.32 5.26
C ILE A 39 -8.48 -0.41 5.79
N GLU A 40 -8.12 -1.50 6.48
CA GLU A 40 -6.75 -1.68 6.97
C GLU A 40 -5.75 -1.90 5.83
N LEU A 41 -6.15 -2.60 4.76
CA LEU A 41 -5.32 -2.75 3.55
C LEU A 41 -5.09 -1.41 2.84
N VAL A 42 -6.13 -0.58 2.70
CA VAL A 42 -6.01 0.76 2.11
C VAL A 42 -5.01 1.63 2.90
N LYS A 43 -5.14 1.65 4.23
CA LYS A 43 -4.18 2.37 5.09
C LYS A 43 -2.75 1.87 4.88
N LYS A 44 -2.58 0.55 4.74
CA LYS A 44 -1.27 -0.04 4.50
C LYS A 44 -0.71 0.37 3.14
N CYS A 45 -1.52 0.39 2.08
CA CYS A 45 -1.11 0.91 0.77
C CYS A 45 -0.62 2.36 0.88
N SER A 46 -1.38 3.23 1.54
CA SER A 46 -0.99 4.63 1.72
C SER A 46 0.37 4.76 2.42
N LEU A 47 0.63 3.95 3.46
CA LEU A 47 1.93 3.96 4.15
C LEU A 47 3.07 3.45 3.28
N MET A 48 2.83 2.45 2.43
CA MET A 48 3.84 1.94 1.51
C MET A 48 4.18 2.98 0.44
N ILE A 49 3.19 3.69 -0.09
CA ILE A 49 3.38 4.77 -1.06
C ILE A 49 4.15 5.93 -0.44
N ASP A 50 3.72 6.42 0.73
CA ASP A 50 4.41 7.51 1.46
C ASP A 50 5.87 7.17 1.76
N LYS A 51 6.16 5.89 2.06
CA LYS A 51 7.54 5.43 2.25
C LYS A 51 8.35 5.54 0.95
N VAL A 52 7.81 5.09 -0.17
CA VAL A 52 8.47 5.16 -1.48
C VAL A 52 8.68 6.62 -1.91
N GLU A 53 7.69 7.49 -1.69
CA GLU A 53 7.80 8.92 -1.97
C GLU A 53 8.93 9.57 -1.16
N LYS A 54 9.04 9.25 0.13
CA LYS A 54 10.14 9.74 0.99
C LYS A 54 11.50 9.22 0.56
N GLU A 55 11.60 7.95 0.20
CA GLU A 55 12.86 7.37 -0.31
C GLU A 55 13.28 8.04 -1.62
N MET A 56 12.34 8.37 -2.51
CA MET A 56 12.57 9.14 -3.73
C MET A 56 13.10 10.55 -3.45
N ILE A 57 12.53 11.25 -2.47
CA ILE A 57 12.98 12.61 -2.09
C ILE A 57 14.43 12.56 -1.62
N ILE A 58 14.78 11.63 -0.72
CA ILE A 58 16.15 11.49 -0.21
C ILE A 58 17.14 11.24 -1.36
N ILE A 59 16.79 10.35 -2.30
CA ILE A 59 17.65 10.04 -3.46
C ILE A 59 17.86 11.27 -4.36
N ASN A 60 16.85 12.13 -4.50
CA ASN A 60 16.96 13.36 -5.29
C ASN A 60 17.73 14.46 -4.55
N ASP A 61 17.51 14.63 -3.25
CA ASP A 61 18.24 15.59 -2.41
C ASP A 61 19.74 15.23 -2.33
N ASP A 62 20.08 13.95 -2.23
CA ASP A 62 21.47 13.47 -2.27
C ASP A 62 22.14 13.77 -3.63
N LYS A 63 21.39 13.69 -4.74
CA LYS A 63 21.91 14.02 -6.08
C LYS A 63 22.14 15.51 -6.31
N ASP A 64 21.31 16.37 -5.71
CA ASP A 64 21.50 17.82 -5.79
C ASP A 64 22.66 18.29 -4.89
N SER A 65 22.93 17.58 -3.78
CA SER A 65 24.07 17.88 -2.91
C SER A 65 25.44 17.50 -3.51
N GLU A 66 25.50 16.57 -4.47
CA GLU A 66 26.74 16.20 -5.18
C GLU A 66 27.08 17.14 -6.37
N MET A 67 26.22 18.14 -6.67
CA MET A 67 26.43 19.09 -7.78
C MET A 67 27.05 20.43 -7.34
N ILE A 68 27.54 20.54 -6.10
CA ILE A 68 28.24 21.71 -5.58
C ILE A 68 29.68 21.31 -5.20
N ASP A 69 30.51 21.01 -6.20
CA ASP A 69 31.97 21.07 -6.10
C ASP A 69 32.56 20.93 -7.52
N ASP A 70 32.64 22.04 -8.26
CA ASP A 70 33.69 22.34 -9.26
C ASP A 70 33.37 23.69 -9.96
N ASP A 71 33.63 24.81 -9.25
CA ASP A 71 34.21 26.12 -9.66
C ASP A 71 33.86 27.25 -8.67
#